data_AF-A0A232EPI7-F1
#
_entry.id   AF-A0A232EPI7-F1
#
_cell.length_a   1.000
_cell.length_b   1.000
_cell.length_c   1.000
_cell.angle_alpha   90.00
_cell.angle_beta   90.00
_cell.angle_gamma   90.00
#
_symmetry.space_group_name_H-M   'P 1'
#
loop_
_entity.id
_entity.type
_entity.pdbx_description
1 polymer ?
#
loop_
_entity_poly.entity_id
_entity_poly.type
_entity_poly.pdbx_seq_one_letter_code
_entity_poly.pdbx_strand_id
1 'polypeptide(L)'
;MQESNKFIVQKIKKFFKKNYSYKSIIALLKKKFNCNISLRTLSRILKFVNLRRKNIHESPVEKIVVAILLELKGSAYNLGYRSLWLRLKKVYDLNIKQKTVMTLLKVIDPIQKCGFLPTIIRTDHGTEVSIMENLHIALRYHHDDENKGDNSFFKGKSVHNQRIECYWRQYRQHLADYYIHLFKKMEAENLIEINNPVHIDCLRYCFGNLIEQEIELTRKEWNEHRIRMQAGRSVAGGIPNDLYNLPEKFGARDCHQPLNKQHVNILLKKYTENPILYPKRFEDIAKIIGKQSIPSTVSEALYLYVNIIDIIENNV
;
A
#
# COMPACT_ATOMS: atom_id res chain seq x y z
N MET A 1 -27.54 -11.29 33.93
CA MET A 1 -27.33 -11.99 32.64
C MET A 1 -27.17 -11.06 31.42
N GLN A 2 -27.85 -9.90 31.33
CA GLN A 2 -27.75 -8.99 30.17
C GLN A 2 -26.38 -8.27 30.03
N GLU A 3 -25.72 -7.91 31.12
CA GLU A 3 -24.41 -7.23 31.09
C GLU A 3 -23.27 -8.12 30.57
N SER A 4 -23.24 -9.38 30.98
CA SER A 4 -22.23 -10.35 30.53
C SER A 4 -22.30 -10.56 29.01
N ASN A 5 -23.51 -10.64 28.44
CA ASN A 5 -23.69 -10.70 26.98
C ASN A 5 -23.25 -9.41 26.28
N LYS A 6 -23.55 -8.23 26.85
CA LYS A 6 -23.13 -6.93 26.29
C LYS A 6 -21.60 -6.79 26.29
N PHE A 7 -20.94 -7.25 27.34
CA PHE A 7 -19.47 -7.28 27.44
C PHE A 7 -18.84 -8.18 26.37
N ILE A 8 -19.33 -9.41 26.21
CA ILE A 8 -18.83 -10.35 25.20
C ILE A 8 -18.99 -9.76 23.79
N VAL A 9 -20.15 -9.18 23.48
CA VAL A 9 -20.41 -8.53 22.18
C VAL A 9 -19.44 -7.37 21.94
N GLN A 10 -19.16 -6.53 22.94
CA GLN A 10 -18.17 -5.46 22.82
C GLN A 10 -16.76 -5.98 22.53
N LYS A 11 -16.31 -7.04 23.22
CA LYS A 11 -14.98 -7.64 22.96
C LYS A 11 -14.92 -8.27 21.56
N ILE A 12 -15.98 -8.97 21.13
CA ILE A 12 -16.10 -9.50 19.77
C ILE A 12 -16.00 -8.38 18.74
N LYS A 13 -16.75 -7.27 18.92
CA LYS A 13 -16.67 -6.10 18.03
C LYS A 13 -15.24 -5.55 17.97
N LYS A 14 -14.58 -5.40 19.12
CA LYS A 14 -13.20 -4.93 19.22
C LYS A 14 -12.22 -5.83 18.48
N PHE A 15 -12.27 -7.15 18.68
CA PHE A 15 -11.38 -8.09 18.00
C PHE A 15 -11.69 -8.23 16.51
N PHE A 16 -12.96 -8.16 16.13
CA PHE A 16 -13.37 -8.15 14.72
C PHE A 16 -12.85 -6.90 14.01
N LYS A 17 -12.99 -5.70 14.61
CA LYS A 17 -12.43 -4.45 14.07
C LYS A 17 -10.91 -4.50 13.95
N LYS A 18 -10.22 -5.19 14.87
CA LYS A 18 -8.77 -5.48 14.79
C LYS A 18 -8.39 -6.54 13.73
N ASN A 19 -9.36 -7.06 12.98
CA ASN A 19 -9.20 -7.98 11.86
C ASN A 19 -8.70 -9.41 12.22
N TYR A 20 -8.69 -9.80 13.50
CA TYR A 20 -8.33 -11.15 13.94
C TYR A 20 -9.22 -12.22 13.30
N SER A 21 -8.67 -13.35 12.85
CA SER A 21 -9.47 -14.45 12.30
C SER A 21 -10.57 -14.93 13.27
N TYR A 22 -11.64 -15.57 12.78
CA TYR A 22 -12.68 -16.11 13.67
C TYR A 22 -12.11 -17.09 14.71
N LYS A 23 -11.16 -17.94 14.29
CA LYS A 23 -10.45 -18.85 15.21
C LYS A 23 -9.67 -18.07 16.27
N SER A 24 -8.94 -17.02 15.87
CA SER A 24 -8.18 -16.16 16.78
C SER A 24 -9.10 -15.40 17.75
N ILE A 25 -10.26 -14.92 17.31
CA ILE A 25 -11.26 -14.26 18.18
C ILE A 25 -11.74 -15.23 19.25
N ILE A 26 -12.09 -16.47 18.88
CA ILE A 26 -12.53 -17.50 19.83
C ILE A 26 -11.41 -17.83 20.82
N ALA A 27 -10.18 -18.04 20.33
CA ALA A 27 -9.03 -18.33 21.17
C ALA A 27 -8.72 -17.19 22.16
N LEU A 28 -8.79 -15.94 21.72
CA LEU A 28 -8.59 -14.77 22.57
C LEU A 28 -9.69 -14.60 23.61
N LEU A 29 -10.95 -14.90 23.27
CA LEU A 29 -12.06 -14.88 24.21
C LEU A 29 -11.92 -15.94 25.30
N LYS A 30 -11.51 -17.16 24.91
CA LYS A 30 -11.23 -18.25 25.85
C LYS A 30 -10.06 -17.91 26.76
N LYS A 31 -8.92 -17.47 26.19
CA LYS A 31 -7.68 -17.21 26.94
C LYS A 31 -7.76 -15.98 27.86
N LYS A 32 -8.33 -14.87 27.40
CA LYS A 32 -8.30 -13.59 28.16
C LYS A 32 -9.54 -13.30 29.00
N PHE A 33 -10.68 -13.91 28.69
CA PHE A 33 -11.95 -13.60 29.35
C PHE A 33 -12.70 -14.84 29.83
N ASN A 34 -12.06 -16.01 29.79
CA ASN A 34 -12.65 -17.32 30.11
C ASN A 34 -14.01 -17.58 29.41
N CYS A 35 -14.20 -16.97 28.23
CA CYS A 35 -15.45 -17.03 27.48
C CYS A 35 -15.34 -18.08 26.38
N ASN A 36 -15.96 -19.24 26.58
CA ASN A 36 -15.93 -20.32 25.61
C ASN A 36 -17.13 -20.23 24.66
N ILE A 37 -16.90 -19.76 23.42
CA ILE A 37 -17.95 -19.65 22.40
C ILE A 37 -17.61 -20.48 21.16
N SER A 38 -18.63 -21.10 20.56
CA SER A 38 -18.45 -21.81 19.29
C SER A 38 -18.35 -20.83 18.11
N LEU A 39 -17.81 -21.30 16.99
CA LEU A 39 -17.74 -20.51 15.74
C LEU A 39 -19.14 -20.16 15.21
N ARG A 40 -20.14 -21.03 15.45
CA ARG A 40 -21.55 -20.78 15.12
C ARG A 40 -22.10 -19.62 15.97
N THR A 41 -21.85 -19.61 17.27
CA THR A 41 -22.26 -18.53 18.18
C THR A 41 -21.60 -17.20 17.80
N LEU A 42 -20.29 -17.22 17.52
CA LEU A 42 -19.57 -16.03 17.03
C LEU A 42 -20.17 -15.50 15.73
N SER A 43 -20.44 -16.38 14.76
CA SER A 43 -21.03 -15.99 13.47
C SER A 43 -22.42 -15.39 13.63
N ARG A 44 -23.24 -15.94 14.54
CA ARG A 44 -24.58 -15.43 14.85
C ARG A 44 -24.52 -14.05 15.49
N ILE A 45 -23.61 -13.85 16.46
CA ILE A 45 -23.40 -12.55 17.10
C ILE A 45 -22.96 -11.51 16.07
N LEU A 46 -21.99 -11.84 15.22
CA LEU A 46 -21.49 -10.95 14.17
C LEU A 46 -22.60 -10.56 13.18
N LYS A 47 -23.45 -11.52 12.77
CA LYS A 47 -24.63 -11.26 11.92
C LYS A 47 -25.62 -10.32 12.62
N PHE A 48 -25.90 -10.55 13.90
CA PHE A 48 -26.80 -9.71 14.70
C PHE A 48 -26.30 -8.27 14.81
N VAL A 49 -24.99 -8.07 14.95
CA VAL A 49 -24.38 -6.73 15.00
C VAL A 49 -23.99 -6.16 13.62
N ASN A 50 -24.47 -6.78 12.53
CA ASN A 50 -24.19 -6.40 11.14
C ASN A 50 -22.70 -6.30 10.77
N LEU A 51 -21.83 -7.05 11.45
CA LEU A 51 -20.43 -7.17 11.10
C LEU A 51 -20.20 -8.36 10.17
N ARG A 52 -19.78 -8.08 8.93
CA ARG A 52 -19.53 -9.10 7.91
C ARG A 52 -18.13 -8.94 7.33
N ARG A 53 -17.48 -10.05 6.97
CA ARG A 53 -16.20 -10.05 6.22
C ARG A 53 -16.38 -10.04 4.71
N LYS A 54 -17.51 -10.57 4.23
CA LYS A 54 -17.90 -10.64 2.81
C LYS A 54 -19.10 -9.72 2.57
N ASN A 55 -19.23 -9.24 1.34
CA ASN A 55 -20.29 -8.31 0.92
C ASN A 55 -20.39 -7.09 1.83
N ILE A 56 -19.22 -6.51 2.14
CA ILE A 56 -19.14 -5.30 2.95
C ILE A 56 -19.68 -4.13 2.15
N HIS A 57 -20.51 -3.30 2.79
CA HIS A 57 -20.88 -1.99 2.27
C HIS A 57 -19.70 -1.05 2.47
N GLU A 58 -19.07 -0.62 1.38
CA GLU A 58 -17.90 0.23 1.47
C GLU A 58 -18.29 1.64 1.91
N SER A 59 -17.34 2.33 2.53
CA SER A 59 -17.48 3.75 2.84
C SER A 59 -17.54 4.55 1.53
N PRO A 60 -18.09 5.78 1.53
CA PRO A 60 -18.11 6.63 0.34
C PRO A 60 -16.70 6.76 -0.28
N VAL A 61 -16.62 6.66 -1.61
CA VAL A 61 -15.36 6.61 -2.36
C VAL A 61 -14.56 7.89 -2.11
N GLU A 62 -15.22 9.03 -1.96
CA GLU A 62 -14.61 10.33 -1.69
C GLU A 62 -13.83 10.31 -0.36
N LYS A 63 -14.42 9.74 0.70
CA LYS A 63 -13.76 9.61 2.01
C LYS A 63 -12.55 8.69 1.94
N ILE A 64 -12.64 7.63 1.13
CA ILE A 64 -11.55 6.68 0.92
C ILE A 64 -10.39 7.35 0.18
N VAL A 65 -10.69 8.04 -0.93
CA VAL A 65 -9.70 8.74 -1.76
C VAL A 65 -8.94 9.77 -0.93
N VAL A 66 -9.66 10.55 -0.13
CA VAL A 66 -9.07 11.52 0.80
C VAL A 66 -8.10 10.84 1.78
N ALA A 67 -8.52 9.76 2.44
CA ALA A 67 -7.67 9.07 3.40
C ALA A 67 -6.42 8.45 2.75
N ILE A 68 -6.54 7.96 1.50
CA ILE A 68 -5.38 7.49 0.72
C ILE A 68 -4.43 8.64 0.42
N LEU A 69 -4.94 9.78 -0.06
CA LEU A 69 -4.15 10.96 -0.37
C LEU A 69 -3.38 11.50 0.85
N LEU A 70 -3.98 11.48 2.04
CA LEU A 70 -3.31 11.86 3.29
C LEU A 70 -2.17 10.90 3.63
N GLU A 71 -2.41 9.60 3.53
CA GLU A 71 -1.40 8.57 3.80
C GLU A 71 -0.24 8.62 2.80
N LEU A 72 -0.50 8.91 1.53
CA LEU A 72 0.54 9.10 0.50
C LEU A 72 1.36 10.38 0.67
N LYS A 73 0.86 11.38 1.41
CA LYS A 73 1.62 12.60 1.73
C LYS A 73 2.54 12.46 2.94
N GLY A 74 2.35 11.43 3.77
CA GLY A 74 3.27 11.06 4.84
C GLY A 74 3.92 9.71 4.56
N SER A 75 4.59 9.08 5.54
CA SER A 75 5.40 7.85 5.35
C SER A 75 4.67 6.65 4.77
N ALA A 76 3.34 6.71 4.70
CA ALA A 76 2.57 5.62 4.17
C ALA A 76 2.56 5.56 2.64
N TYR A 77 3.26 6.47 1.94
CA TYR A 77 3.62 6.25 0.55
C TYR A 77 4.40 4.94 0.33
N ASN A 78 5.18 4.50 1.33
CA ASN A 78 5.89 3.22 1.30
C ASN A 78 5.03 2.02 1.73
N LEU A 79 3.79 2.23 2.17
CA LEU A 79 2.92 1.11 2.54
C LEU A 79 2.39 0.43 1.28
N GLY A 80 2.69 -0.85 1.10
CA GLY A 80 1.97 -1.69 0.16
C GLY A 80 0.46 -1.65 0.44
N TYR A 81 -0.37 -1.76 -0.61
CA TYR A 81 -1.83 -1.61 -0.55
C TYR A 81 -2.52 -2.42 0.57
N ARG A 82 -1.97 -3.58 0.96
CA ARG A 82 -2.49 -4.41 2.06
C ARG A 82 -2.34 -3.73 3.41
N SER A 83 -1.19 -3.08 3.62
CA SER A 83 -0.87 -2.36 4.85
C SER A 83 -1.62 -1.04 4.91
N LEU A 84 -1.72 -0.32 3.79
CA LEU A 84 -2.59 0.85 3.69
C LEU A 84 -4.05 0.49 3.98
N TRP A 85 -4.57 -0.60 3.42
CA TRP A 85 -5.91 -1.10 3.71
C TRP A 85 -6.15 -1.36 5.21
N LEU A 86 -5.21 -2.00 5.90
CA LEU A 86 -5.31 -2.23 7.35
C LEU A 86 -5.30 -0.91 8.11
N ARG A 87 -4.50 0.06 7.66
CA ARG A 87 -4.38 1.38 8.28
C ARG A 87 -5.62 2.23 8.10
N LEU A 88 -6.18 2.28 6.89
CA LEU A 88 -7.46 2.92 6.58
C LEU A 88 -8.59 2.37 7.47
N LYS A 89 -8.59 1.07 7.74
CA LYS A 89 -9.53 0.43 8.68
C LYS A 89 -9.29 0.77 10.14
N LYS A 90 -8.04 0.84 10.59
CA LYS A 90 -7.69 1.00 12.01
C LYS A 90 -7.71 2.45 12.47
N VAL A 91 -7.20 3.36 11.64
CA VAL A 91 -7.00 4.78 11.98
C VAL A 91 -8.20 5.61 11.58
N TYR A 92 -8.72 5.41 10.36
CA TYR A 92 -9.82 6.20 9.79
C TYR A 92 -11.21 5.54 9.97
N ASP A 93 -11.28 4.37 10.63
CA ASP A 93 -12.48 3.53 10.82
C ASP A 93 -13.26 3.27 9.50
N LEU A 94 -12.56 3.26 8.36
CA LEU A 94 -13.19 3.09 7.05
C LEU A 94 -13.49 1.61 6.75
N ASN A 95 -14.72 1.32 6.36
CA ASN A 95 -15.06 0.02 5.81
C ASN A 95 -14.73 -0.01 4.32
N ILE A 96 -13.71 -0.76 3.94
CA ILE A 96 -13.20 -0.81 2.57
C ILE A 96 -12.66 -2.21 2.24
N LYS A 97 -12.77 -2.63 0.97
CA LYS A 97 -12.13 -3.84 0.46
C LYS A 97 -10.68 -3.55 0.13
N GLN A 98 -9.81 -4.52 0.40
CA GLN A 98 -8.39 -4.41 0.07
C GLN A 98 -8.15 -4.14 -1.43
N LYS A 99 -8.97 -4.76 -2.30
CA LYS A 99 -8.95 -4.54 -3.75
C LYS A 99 -9.18 -3.09 -4.12
N THR A 100 -10.19 -2.46 -3.52
CA THR A 100 -10.53 -1.05 -3.75
C THR A 100 -9.34 -0.12 -3.45
N VAL A 101 -8.62 -0.37 -2.34
CA VAL A 101 -7.41 0.39 -1.99
C VAL A 101 -6.34 0.27 -3.06
N MET A 102 -6.08 -0.97 -3.53
CA MET A 102 -5.09 -1.22 -4.57
C MET A 102 -5.44 -0.50 -5.88
N THR A 103 -6.71 -0.56 -6.29
CA THR A 103 -7.18 0.08 -7.51
C THR A 103 -7.04 1.60 -7.45
N LEU A 104 -7.44 2.21 -6.33
CA LEU A 104 -7.32 3.65 -6.13
C LEU A 104 -5.86 4.10 -6.11
N LEU A 105 -4.98 3.36 -5.43
CA LEU A 105 -3.55 3.65 -5.39
C LEU A 105 -2.91 3.68 -6.78
N LYS A 106 -3.27 2.75 -7.67
CA LYS A 106 -2.74 2.70 -9.05
C LYS A 106 -3.00 3.98 -9.85
N VAL A 107 -4.05 4.73 -9.51
CA VAL A 107 -4.41 5.98 -10.17
C VAL A 107 -3.85 7.17 -9.42
N ILE A 108 -4.01 7.19 -8.09
CA ILE A 108 -3.69 8.36 -7.27
C ILE A 108 -2.17 8.58 -7.15
N ASP A 109 -1.38 7.51 -6.94
CA ASP A 109 0.07 7.65 -6.70
C ASP A 109 0.81 8.26 -7.90
N PRO A 110 0.58 7.81 -9.16
CA PRO A 110 1.18 8.46 -10.33
C PRO A 110 0.72 9.91 -10.53
N ILE A 111 -0.57 10.19 -10.33
CA ILE A 111 -1.12 11.55 -10.47
C ILE A 111 -0.45 12.51 -9.47
N GLN A 112 -0.29 12.06 -8.22
CA GLN A 112 0.31 12.86 -7.17
C GLN A 112 1.81 13.09 -7.40
N LYS A 113 2.54 12.08 -7.89
CA LYS A 113 3.99 12.18 -8.14
C LYS A 113 4.32 12.95 -9.40
N CYS A 114 3.58 12.70 -10.48
CA CYS A 114 3.96 13.22 -11.78
C CYS A 114 3.19 14.50 -12.18
N GLY A 115 2.04 14.78 -11.56
CA GLY A 115 1.31 16.04 -11.74
C GLY A 115 0.55 16.19 -13.06
N PHE A 116 0.39 15.10 -13.82
CA PHE A 116 -0.38 15.03 -15.06
C PHE A 116 -1.26 13.78 -15.11
N LEU A 117 -2.17 13.72 -16.09
CA LEU A 117 -2.95 12.54 -16.43
C LEU A 117 -2.43 11.92 -17.74
N PRO A 118 -2.34 10.59 -17.86
CA PRO A 118 -2.09 9.97 -19.16
C PRO A 118 -3.30 10.16 -20.10
N THR A 119 -3.06 10.24 -21.41
CA THR A 119 -4.15 10.28 -22.42
C THR A 119 -4.98 8.99 -22.41
N ILE A 120 -4.31 7.84 -22.32
CA ILE A 120 -4.94 6.51 -22.27
C ILE A 120 -4.27 5.65 -21.21
N ILE A 121 -5.06 4.94 -20.41
CA ILE A 121 -4.58 3.86 -19.55
C ILE A 121 -4.97 2.51 -20.15
N ARG A 122 -3.99 1.60 -20.24
CA ARG A 122 -4.21 0.20 -20.57
C ARG A 122 -4.07 -0.70 -19.35
N THR A 123 -4.99 -1.63 -19.19
CA THR A 123 -4.88 -2.71 -18.20
C THR A 123 -5.30 -4.05 -18.78
N ASP A 124 -5.10 -5.13 -18.01
CA ASP A 124 -5.76 -6.40 -18.29
C ASP A 124 -7.24 -6.38 -17.88
N HIS A 125 -7.95 -7.49 -18.11
CA HIS A 125 -9.35 -7.67 -17.69
C HIS A 125 -9.51 -8.04 -16.20
N GLY A 126 -8.58 -7.61 -15.34
CA GLY A 126 -8.68 -7.86 -13.91
C GLY A 126 -9.95 -7.24 -13.30
N THR A 127 -10.62 -7.97 -12.39
CA THR A 127 -11.77 -7.45 -11.61
C THR A 127 -11.45 -6.18 -10.79
N GLU A 128 -10.16 -5.88 -10.64
CA GLU A 128 -9.61 -4.75 -9.87
C GLU A 128 -9.49 -3.48 -10.72
N VAL A 129 -9.91 -3.51 -11.98
CA VAL A 129 -9.68 -2.43 -12.94
C VAL A 129 -10.84 -1.45 -13.00
N SER A 130 -12.07 -1.89 -12.70
CA SER A 130 -13.28 -1.08 -12.93
C SER A 130 -13.30 0.26 -12.19
N ILE A 131 -12.75 0.33 -10.98
CA ILE A 131 -12.68 1.61 -10.24
C ILE A 131 -11.63 2.55 -10.84
N MET A 132 -10.53 2.00 -11.34
CA MET A 132 -9.46 2.76 -11.98
C MET A 132 -9.93 3.32 -13.33
N GLU A 133 -10.62 2.49 -14.10
CA GLU A 133 -11.32 2.87 -15.33
C GLU A 133 -12.28 4.03 -15.06
N ASN A 134 -13.25 3.86 -14.16
CA ASN A 134 -14.23 4.90 -13.84
C ASN A 134 -13.57 6.21 -13.37
N LEU A 135 -12.55 6.12 -12.52
CA LEU A 135 -11.85 7.29 -12.02
C LEU A 135 -11.08 8.02 -13.13
N HIS A 136 -10.37 7.28 -13.99
CA HIS A 136 -9.62 7.88 -15.09
C HIS A 136 -10.54 8.51 -16.14
N ILE A 137 -11.62 7.81 -16.50
CA ILE A 137 -12.70 8.32 -17.37
C ILE A 137 -13.27 9.63 -16.81
N ALA A 138 -13.62 9.66 -15.52
CA ALA A 138 -14.17 10.85 -14.88
C ALA A 138 -13.17 12.02 -14.87
N LEU A 139 -11.89 11.76 -14.59
CA LEU A 139 -10.83 12.77 -14.60
C LEU A 139 -10.57 13.33 -16.02
N ARG A 140 -10.80 12.53 -17.06
CA ARG A 140 -10.62 12.90 -18.46
C ARG A 140 -11.90 13.38 -19.13
N TYR A 141 -13.03 13.51 -18.42
CA TYR A 141 -14.35 13.76 -19.01
C TYR A 141 -14.45 15.13 -19.72
N HIS A 142 -13.85 16.18 -19.13
CA HIS A 142 -13.90 17.55 -19.66
C HIS A 142 -12.66 17.96 -20.48
N HIS A 143 -11.86 17.00 -20.94
CA HIS A 143 -10.75 17.31 -21.84
C HIS A 143 -11.24 17.44 -23.29
N ASP A 144 -10.40 17.99 -24.18
CA ASP A 144 -10.78 18.34 -25.56
C ASP A 144 -10.02 17.54 -26.62
N ASP A 145 -9.72 16.26 -26.34
CA ASP A 145 -9.14 15.33 -27.30
C ASP A 145 -10.05 14.13 -27.57
N GLU A 146 -9.77 13.41 -28.66
CA GLU A 146 -10.55 12.23 -29.09
C GLU A 146 -10.58 11.09 -28.06
N ASN A 147 -9.56 11.01 -27.19
CA ASN A 147 -9.41 9.97 -26.18
C ASN A 147 -9.90 10.44 -24.80
N LYS A 148 -10.84 11.40 -24.75
CA LYS A 148 -11.45 11.87 -23.50
C LYS A 148 -12.50 10.90 -22.97
N GLY A 149 -12.87 11.07 -21.69
CA GLY A 149 -13.93 10.28 -21.06
C GLY A 149 -13.74 8.78 -21.28
N ASP A 150 -14.75 8.11 -21.83
CA ASP A 150 -14.77 6.65 -22.05
C ASP A 150 -13.63 6.16 -22.97
N ASN A 151 -13.14 7.02 -23.88
CA ASN A 151 -12.05 6.69 -24.79
C ASN A 151 -10.65 6.78 -24.14
N SER A 152 -10.57 7.22 -22.88
CA SER A 152 -9.30 7.32 -22.12
C SER A 152 -8.86 5.99 -21.51
N PHE A 153 -9.62 4.91 -21.68
CA PHE A 153 -9.35 3.64 -21.03
C PHE A 153 -9.49 2.44 -21.96
N PHE A 154 -8.53 1.51 -21.91
CA PHE A 154 -8.55 0.31 -22.73
C PHE A 154 -8.18 -0.96 -21.94
N LYS A 155 -9.02 -2.00 -22.03
CA LYS A 155 -8.73 -3.33 -21.47
C LYS A 155 -8.23 -4.25 -22.57
N GLY A 156 -7.10 -4.91 -22.33
CA GLY A 156 -6.47 -5.80 -23.29
C GLY A 156 -6.13 -7.18 -22.73
N LYS A 157 -5.80 -8.12 -23.64
CA LYS A 157 -5.36 -9.47 -23.27
C LYS A 157 -4.02 -9.44 -22.53
N SER A 158 -3.90 -10.24 -21.47
CA SER A 158 -2.69 -10.36 -20.62
C SER A 158 -1.43 -10.78 -21.38
N VAL A 159 -1.55 -11.47 -22.52
CA VAL A 159 -0.41 -11.84 -23.39
C VAL A 159 0.38 -10.63 -23.90
N HIS A 160 -0.20 -9.42 -23.85
CA HIS A 160 0.49 -8.19 -24.25
C HIS A 160 1.18 -7.48 -23.07
N ASN A 161 1.03 -7.97 -21.83
CA ASN A 161 1.66 -7.39 -20.63
C ASN A 161 3.09 -7.90 -20.41
N GLN A 162 3.65 -8.68 -21.35
CA GLN A 162 4.97 -9.30 -21.23
C GLN A 162 6.09 -8.31 -20.85
N ARG A 163 6.05 -7.07 -21.36
CA ARG A 163 7.08 -6.07 -21.08
C ARG A 163 7.11 -5.66 -19.61
N ILE A 164 5.94 -5.32 -19.05
CA ILE A 164 5.86 -4.89 -17.65
C ILE A 164 6.12 -6.07 -16.70
N GLU A 165 5.68 -7.28 -17.06
CA GLU A 165 5.99 -8.49 -16.29
C GLU A 165 7.50 -8.84 -16.32
N CYS A 166 8.17 -8.62 -17.45
CA CYS A 166 9.63 -8.78 -17.57
C CYS A 166 10.37 -7.77 -16.69
N TYR A 167 9.90 -6.52 -16.63
CA TYR A 167 10.45 -5.53 -15.70
C TYR A 167 10.25 -5.96 -14.25
N TRP A 168 9.04 -6.37 -13.85
CA TRP A 168 8.77 -6.82 -12.49
C TRP A 168 9.65 -8.00 -12.07
N ARG A 169 9.97 -8.90 -13.00
CA ARG A 169 10.92 -9.99 -12.75
C ARG A 169 12.32 -9.45 -12.48
N GLN A 170 12.82 -8.52 -13.29
CA GLN A 170 14.14 -7.91 -13.08
C GLN A 170 14.19 -7.15 -11.75
N TYR A 171 13.20 -6.30 -11.48
CA TYR A 171 13.08 -5.59 -10.20
C TYR A 171 13.11 -6.54 -9.00
N ARG A 172 12.40 -7.68 -9.10
CA ARG A 172 12.44 -8.71 -8.07
C ARG A 172 13.84 -9.28 -7.87
N GLN A 173 14.48 -9.69 -8.94
CA GLN A 173 15.80 -10.32 -8.90
C GLN A 173 16.89 -9.36 -8.37
N HIS A 174 16.81 -8.07 -8.71
CA HIS A 174 17.84 -7.10 -8.35
C HIS A 174 17.67 -6.50 -6.96
N LEU A 175 16.45 -6.42 -6.43
CA LEU A 175 16.19 -5.73 -5.16
C LEU A 175 15.26 -6.53 -4.23
N ALA A 176 14.03 -6.79 -4.66
CA ALA A 176 12.99 -7.25 -3.74
C ALA A 176 13.28 -8.65 -3.17
N ASP A 177 13.88 -9.53 -3.96
CA ASP A 177 14.17 -10.90 -3.52
C ASP A 177 15.19 -10.91 -2.38
N TYR A 178 16.16 -9.99 -2.35
CA TYR A 178 17.12 -9.89 -1.24
C TYR A 178 16.41 -9.70 0.10
N TYR A 179 15.57 -8.66 0.22
CA TYR A 179 14.82 -8.38 1.45
C TYR A 179 13.79 -9.46 1.78
N ILE A 180 13.14 -10.04 0.77
CA ILE A 180 12.21 -11.15 0.98
C ILE A 180 12.94 -12.35 1.61
N HIS A 181 14.11 -12.72 1.11
CA HIS A 181 14.89 -13.82 1.68
C HIS A 181 15.45 -13.47 3.06
N LEU A 182 15.92 -12.23 3.27
CA LEU A 182 16.36 -11.75 4.56
C LEU A 182 15.26 -11.88 5.62
N PHE A 183 14.06 -11.36 5.36
CA PHE A 183 12.97 -11.42 6.33
C PHE A 183 12.43 -12.83 6.54
N LYS A 184 12.45 -13.69 5.51
CA LYS A 184 12.15 -15.13 5.66
C LYS A 184 13.18 -15.83 6.53
N LYS A 185 14.46 -15.50 6.39
CA LYS A 185 15.54 -16.05 7.24
C LYS A 185 15.34 -15.62 8.69
N MET A 186 15.07 -14.34 8.92
CA MET A 186 14.76 -13.81 10.25
C MET A 186 13.51 -14.47 10.87
N GLU A 187 12.47 -14.77 10.08
CA GLU A 187 11.32 -15.55 10.55
C GLU A 187 11.72 -16.99 10.91
N ALA A 188 12.51 -17.65 10.07
CA ALA A 188 12.99 -19.03 10.33
C ALA A 188 13.89 -19.14 11.57
N GLU A 189 14.64 -18.08 11.88
CA GLU A 189 15.47 -17.96 13.09
C GLU A 189 14.69 -17.48 14.32
N ASN A 190 13.36 -17.33 14.21
CA ASN A 190 12.46 -16.80 15.25
C ASN A 190 12.79 -15.37 15.73
N LEU A 191 13.44 -14.56 14.89
CA LEU A 191 13.72 -13.14 15.18
C LEU A 191 12.53 -12.23 14.88
N ILE A 192 11.59 -12.65 14.01
CA ILE A 192 10.40 -11.89 13.65
C ILE A 192 9.14 -12.73 13.84
N GLU A 193 8.18 -12.19 14.58
CA GLU A 193 6.80 -12.68 14.55
C GLU A 193 5.96 -11.89 13.52
N ILE A 194 5.70 -12.44 12.33
CA ILE A 194 4.95 -11.75 11.25
C ILE A 194 3.52 -11.36 11.67
N ASN A 195 2.93 -12.12 12.59
CA ASN A 195 1.59 -11.84 13.12
C ASN A 195 1.58 -10.76 14.20
N ASN A 196 2.75 -10.31 14.67
CA ASN A 196 2.89 -9.30 15.70
C ASN A 196 3.09 -7.91 15.06
N PRO A 197 2.11 -7.00 15.18
CA PRO A 197 2.20 -5.67 14.55
C PRO A 197 3.37 -4.84 15.09
N VAL A 198 3.88 -5.13 16.30
CA VAL A 198 5.04 -4.43 16.87
C VAL A 198 6.31 -4.75 16.09
N HIS A 199 6.51 -6.02 15.72
CA HIS A 199 7.67 -6.42 14.91
C HIS A 199 7.58 -5.82 13.51
N ILE A 200 6.39 -5.82 12.90
CA ILE A 200 6.17 -5.21 11.58
C ILE A 200 6.45 -3.70 11.61
N ASP A 201 6.00 -2.98 12.64
CA ASP A 201 6.26 -1.54 12.76
C ASP A 201 7.74 -1.26 13.08
N CYS A 202 8.40 -2.12 13.86
CA CYS A 202 9.84 -2.03 14.12
C CYS A 202 10.68 -2.28 12.86
N LEU A 203 10.32 -3.27 12.04
CA LEU A 203 10.96 -3.53 10.75
C LEU A 203 10.83 -2.34 9.81
N ARG A 204 9.65 -1.70 9.76
CA ARG A 204 9.45 -0.47 8.97
C ARG A 204 10.33 0.67 9.45
N TYR A 205 10.49 0.83 10.77
CA TYR A 205 11.36 1.84 11.34
C TYR A 205 12.83 1.59 10.98
N CYS A 206 13.31 0.35 11.13
CA CYS A 206 14.72 0.02 10.96
C CYS A 206 15.14 -0.12 9.47
N PHE A 207 14.33 -0.79 8.65
CA PHE A 207 14.65 -1.11 7.26
C PHE A 207 13.96 -0.18 6.25
N GLY A 208 12.94 0.57 6.65
CA GLY A 208 12.10 1.33 5.71
C GLY A 208 12.88 2.36 4.91
N ASN A 209 13.71 3.19 5.58
CA ASN A 209 14.54 4.17 4.90
C ASN A 209 15.60 3.53 4.01
N LEU A 210 16.21 2.42 4.45
CA LEU A 210 17.23 1.70 3.68
C LEU A 210 16.63 1.13 2.38
N ILE A 211 15.51 0.42 2.49
CA ILE A 211 14.79 -0.14 1.34
C ILE A 211 14.37 0.99 0.39
N GLU A 212 13.89 2.11 0.91
CA GLU A 212 13.51 3.25 0.09
C GLU A 212 14.69 3.84 -0.70
N GLN A 213 15.85 4.02 -0.07
CA GLN A 213 17.04 4.50 -0.74
C GLN A 213 17.46 3.54 -1.87
N GLU A 214 17.43 2.23 -1.63
CA GLU A 214 17.75 1.25 -2.68
C GLU A 214 16.70 1.19 -3.80
N ILE A 215 15.41 1.41 -3.48
CA ILE A 215 14.35 1.57 -4.48
C ILE A 215 14.65 2.80 -5.36
N GLU A 216 15.02 3.93 -4.77
CA GLU A 216 15.33 5.15 -5.51
C GLU A 216 16.59 5.02 -6.37
N LEU A 217 17.62 4.33 -5.86
CA LEU A 217 18.80 3.99 -6.64
C LEU A 217 18.44 3.09 -7.84
N THR A 218 17.71 2.01 -7.60
CA THR A 218 17.24 1.09 -8.65
C THR A 218 16.40 1.84 -9.68
N ARG A 219 15.51 2.74 -9.24
CA ARG A 219 14.69 3.59 -10.12
C ARG A 219 15.56 4.50 -10.97
N LYS A 220 16.59 5.13 -10.39
CA LYS A 220 17.53 5.99 -11.10
C LYS A 220 18.30 5.20 -12.16
N GLU A 221 18.95 4.11 -11.76
CA GLU A 221 19.70 3.22 -12.66
C GLU A 221 18.82 2.71 -13.80
N TRP A 222 17.61 2.25 -13.48
CA TRP A 222 16.67 1.78 -14.47
C TRP A 222 16.17 2.89 -15.40
N ASN A 223 16.05 4.13 -14.96
CA ASN A 223 15.59 5.19 -15.86
C ASN A 223 16.72 5.85 -16.67
N GLU A 224 17.97 5.64 -16.26
CA GLU A 224 19.17 6.16 -16.90
C GLU A 224 19.89 5.12 -17.79
N HIS A 225 19.56 3.82 -17.67
CA HIS A 225 20.18 2.80 -18.52
C HIS A 225 19.84 3.00 -19.99
N ARG A 226 20.75 2.64 -20.89
CA ARG A 226 20.52 2.71 -22.33
C ARG A 226 19.90 1.40 -22.84
N ILE A 227 18.69 1.50 -23.41
CA ILE A 227 18.05 0.40 -24.13
C ILE A 227 18.62 0.35 -25.55
N ARG A 228 19.18 -0.80 -25.93
CA ARG A 228 19.67 -1.03 -27.29
C ARG A 228 18.50 -1.17 -28.27
N MET A 229 18.59 -0.48 -29.40
CA MET A 229 17.65 -0.64 -30.51
C MET A 229 17.75 -2.06 -31.10
N GLN A 230 16.60 -2.72 -31.29
CA GLN A 230 16.52 -4.05 -31.89
C GLN A 230 15.76 -3.95 -33.23
N ALA A 231 16.44 -4.30 -34.32
CA ALA A 231 15.84 -4.30 -35.65
C ALA A 231 14.61 -5.22 -35.70
N GLY A 232 13.53 -4.76 -36.35
CA GLY A 232 12.28 -5.52 -36.49
C GLY A 232 11.34 -5.49 -35.28
N ARG A 233 11.66 -4.76 -34.21
CA ARG A 233 10.74 -4.52 -33.08
C ARG A 233 10.25 -3.08 -33.06
N SER A 234 8.99 -2.88 -32.68
CA SER A 234 8.37 -1.56 -32.49
C SER A 234 8.84 -0.83 -31.22
N VAL A 235 10.07 -1.06 -30.77
CA VAL A 235 10.61 -0.51 -29.52
C VAL A 235 11.68 0.51 -29.85
N ALA A 236 11.47 1.75 -29.40
CA ALA A 236 12.48 2.78 -29.48
C ALA A 236 13.67 2.41 -28.57
N GLY A 237 14.88 2.45 -29.14
CA GLY A 237 16.11 2.41 -28.36
C GLY A 237 16.44 3.80 -27.80
N GLY A 238 17.07 3.87 -26.64
CA GLY A 238 17.35 5.13 -25.96
C GLY A 238 17.42 4.99 -24.45
N ILE A 239 17.61 6.10 -23.76
CA ILE A 239 17.53 6.17 -22.30
C ILE A 239 16.05 6.35 -21.93
N PRO A 240 15.46 5.55 -21.02
CA PRO A 240 14.05 5.67 -20.66
C PRO A 240 13.62 7.08 -20.27
N ASN A 241 14.42 7.81 -19.48
CA ASN A 241 14.15 9.20 -19.16
C ASN A 241 14.09 10.10 -20.42
N ASP A 242 14.97 9.90 -21.40
CA ASP A 242 14.94 10.69 -22.64
C ASP A 242 13.72 10.31 -23.49
N LEU A 243 13.42 9.02 -23.60
CA LEU A 243 12.24 8.51 -24.30
C LEU A 243 10.94 9.04 -23.69
N TYR A 244 10.91 9.20 -22.36
CA TYR A 244 9.75 9.66 -21.60
C TYR A 244 9.59 11.19 -21.62
N ASN A 245 10.67 11.93 -21.38
CA ASN A 245 10.64 13.38 -21.22
C ASN A 245 10.76 14.13 -22.56
N LEU A 246 11.35 13.50 -23.59
CA LEU A 246 11.61 14.13 -24.90
C LEU A 246 11.10 13.25 -26.06
N PRO A 247 9.82 12.85 -26.05
CA PRO A 247 9.28 11.90 -27.03
C PRO A 247 9.43 12.39 -28.48
N GLU A 248 9.34 13.70 -28.71
CA GLU A 248 9.47 14.33 -30.03
C GLU A 248 10.82 14.05 -30.71
N LYS A 249 11.90 13.95 -29.93
CA LYS A 249 13.24 13.61 -30.46
C LYS A 249 13.31 12.20 -31.03
N PHE A 250 12.38 11.33 -30.65
CA PHE A 250 12.29 9.94 -31.10
C PHE A 250 11.11 9.71 -32.06
N GLY A 251 10.52 10.78 -32.60
CA GLY A 251 9.36 10.71 -33.49
C GLY A 251 8.08 10.25 -32.79
N ALA A 252 8.05 10.31 -31.45
CA ALA A 252 6.86 10.06 -30.64
C ALA A 252 6.21 11.39 -30.24
N ARG A 253 5.02 11.31 -29.63
CA ARG A 253 4.27 12.48 -29.15
C ARG A 253 4.12 12.45 -27.65
N ASP A 254 4.07 13.62 -27.03
CA ASP A 254 3.68 13.73 -25.64
C ASP A 254 2.19 13.31 -25.46
N CYS A 255 1.95 12.44 -24.48
CA CYS A 255 0.62 11.94 -24.11
C CYS A 255 0.21 12.37 -22.69
N HIS A 256 0.85 13.41 -22.16
CA HIS A 256 0.43 14.04 -20.91
C HIS A 256 -0.79 14.94 -21.14
N GLN A 257 -1.67 14.94 -20.14
CA GLN A 257 -2.90 15.74 -20.12
C GLN A 257 -2.90 16.57 -18.85
N PRO A 258 -3.33 17.85 -18.92
CA PRO A 258 -3.27 18.75 -17.79
C PRO A 258 -4.14 18.23 -16.65
N LEU A 259 -3.55 18.13 -15.46
CA LEU A 259 -4.30 17.81 -14.26
C LEU A 259 -4.95 19.09 -13.74
N ASN A 260 -6.27 19.10 -13.55
CA ASN A 260 -6.95 20.21 -12.88
C ASN A 260 -6.55 20.23 -11.39
N LYS A 261 -5.51 21.02 -11.09
CA LYS A 261 -4.90 21.13 -9.75
C LYS A 261 -5.87 21.68 -8.70
N GLN A 262 -6.89 22.45 -9.09
CA GLN A 262 -7.87 23.00 -8.15
C GLN A 262 -8.76 21.90 -7.55
N HIS A 263 -9.25 20.95 -8.36
CA HIS A 263 -10.03 19.81 -7.86
C HIS A 263 -9.24 18.92 -6.89
N VAL A 264 -7.98 18.63 -7.21
CA VAL A 264 -7.10 17.82 -6.36
C VAL A 264 -6.77 18.56 -5.06
N ASN A 265 -6.46 19.86 -5.12
CA ASN A 265 -6.14 20.66 -3.94
C ASN A 265 -7.34 20.90 -3.01
N ILE A 266 -8.56 21.10 -3.53
CA ILE A 266 -9.77 21.24 -2.71
C ILE A 266 -10.03 19.97 -1.87
N LEU A 267 -9.82 18.79 -2.46
CA LEU A 267 -9.93 17.50 -1.76
C LEU A 267 -8.84 17.32 -0.69
N LEU A 268 -7.63 17.83 -0.94
CA LEU A 268 -6.48 17.76 -0.02
C LEU A 268 -6.56 18.75 1.16
N LYS A 269 -7.13 19.95 0.95
CA LYS A 269 -7.19 21.04 1.94
C LYS A 269 -8.34 20.90 2.94
N LYS A 270 -9.37 20.10 2.60
CA LYS A 270 -10.61 19.95 3.40
C LYS A 270 -10.50 18.92 4.55
N TYR A 271 -9.45 18.09 4.58
CA TYR A 271 -9.40 16.90 5.46
C TYR A 271 -8.01 16.60 6.07
N THR A 272 -7.11 17.57 6.16
CA THR A 272 -5.70 17.34 6.52
C THR A 272 -5.45 17.39 8.04
N GLU A 273 -5.05 16.25 8.62
CA GLU A 273 -4.15 16.19 9.78
C GLU A 273 -3.00 15.21 9.48
N ASN A 274 -1.80 15.54 9.97
CA ASN A 274 -0.55 14.84 9.64
C ASN A 274 -0.56 13.36 10.07
N PRO A 275 -0.23 12.40 9.18
CA PRO A 275 -0.23 10.98 9.52
C PRO A 275 0.99 10.56 10.35
N ILE A 276 0.77 9.68 11.34
CA ILE A 276 1.80 9.16 12.26
C ILE A 276 2.53 7.98 11.61
N LEU A 277 3.81 8.14 11.30
CA LEU A 277 4.56 7.26 10.40
C LEU A 277 4.74 5.83 10.92
N TYR A 278 5.19 5.77 12.17
CA TYR A 278 5.26 4.65 13.08
C TYR A 278 4.97 5.24 14.47
N PRO A 279 4.58 4.43 15.46
CA PRO A 279 4.36 4.95 16.80
C PRO A 279 5.63 5.66 17.31
N LYS A 280 5.53 6.93 17.75
CA LYS A 280 6.66 7.76 18.25
C LYS A 280 7.54 7.04 19.28
N ARG A 281 6.98 6.07 20.02
CA ARG A 281 7.73 5.22 20.95
C ARG A 281 8.98 4.59 20.34
N PHE A 282 9.01 4.31 19.02
CA PHE A 282 10.20 3.74 18.37
C PHE A 282 11.34 4.76 18.22
N GLU A 283 11.02 6.03 17.95
CA GLU A 283 11.99 7.14 18.03
C GLU A 283 12.50 7.32 19.46
N ASP A 284 11.60 7.24 20.45
CA ASP A 284 11.96 7.43 21.85
C ASP A 284 12.89 6.30 22.34
N ILE A 285 12.58 5.04 21.99
CA ILE A 285 13.44 3.89 22.30
C ILE A 285 14.79 3.99 21.56
N ALA A 286 14.81 4.38 20.29
CA ALA A 286 16.05 4.56 19.54
C ALA A 286 16.96 5.64 20.16
N LYS A 287 16.38 6.74 20.67
CA LYS A 287 17.10 7.76 21.42
C LYS A 287 17.69 7.22 22.72
N ILE A 288 16.98 6.36 23.44
CA ILE A 288 17.47 5.70 24.68
C ILE A 288 18.67 4.79 24.39
N ILE A 289 18.68 4.10 23.23
CA ILE A 289 19.78 3.21 22.81
C ILE A 289 21.01 4.01 22.32
N GLY A 290 20.94 5.34 22.24
CA GLY A 290 22.02 6.19 21.76
C GLY A 290 22.25 6.11 20.23
N LYS A 291 21.35 5.45 19.49
CA LYS A 291 21.39 5.40 18.03
C LYS A 291 20.44 6.44 17.43
N GLN A 292 20.97 7.65 17.23
CA GLN A 292 20.25 8.74 16.56
C GLN A 292 20.28 8.65 15.03
N SER A 293 21.23 7.91 14.45
CA SER A 293 21.38 7.80 13.00
C SER A 293 20.49 6.72 12.39
N ILE A 294 19.83 7.07 11.30
CA ILE A 294 19.09 6.15 10.46
C ILE A 294 20.07 5.09 9.92
N PRO A 295 19.75 3.78 9.98
CA PRO A 295 20.63 2.75 9.46
C PRO A 295 21.00 2.97 7.99
N SER A 296 22.29 2.87 7.68
CA SER A 296 22.84 3.00 6.33
C SER A 296 23.17 1.66 5.70
N THR A 297 23.27 0.60 6.50
CA THR A 297 23.53 -0.77 6.05
C THR A 297 22.50 -1.76 6.61
N VAL A 298 22.35 -2.89 5.92
CA VAL A 298 21.46 -3.98 6.36
C VAL A 298 21.87 -4.50 7.75
N SER A 299 23.17 -4.61 8.01
CA SER A 299 23.69 -5.05 9.31
C SER A 299 23.35 -4.08 10.44
N GLU A 300 23.45 -2.77 10.18
CA GLU A 300 23.04 -1.74 11.13
C GLU A 300 21.54 -1.78 11.40
N ALA A 301 20.73 -1.97 10.36
CA ALA A 301 19.27 -2.05 10.47
C ALA A 301 18.85 -3.29 11.26
N LEU A 302 19.50 -4.43 11.01
CA LEU A 302 19.27 -5.67 11.75
C LEU A 302 19.64 -5.52 13.22
N TYR A 303 20.81 -4.96 13.52
CA TYR A 303 21.25 -4.71 14.89
C TYR A 303 20.29 -3.78 15.64
N LEU A 304 19.85 -2.69 14.99
CA LEU A 304 18.87 -1.78 15.57
C LEU A 304 17.54 -2.48 15.85
N TYR A 305 17.07 -3.31 14.91
CA TYR A 305 15.83 -4.09 15.07
C TYR A 305 15.91 -5.02 16.29
N VAL A 306 16.98 -5.81 16.41
CA VAL A 306 17.16 -6.76 17.52
C VAL A 306 17.16 -6.02 18.86
N ASN A 307 17.92 -4.92 18.98
CA ASN A 307 17.99 -4.16 20.22
C ASN A 307 16.64 -3.54 20.61
N ILE A 308 15.88 -2.99 19.65
CA ILE A 308 14.57 -2.40 19.94
C ILE A 308 13.58 -3.47 20.39
N ILE A 309 13.57 -4.64 19.75
CA ILE A 309 12.67 -5.75 20.12
C ILE A 309 13.06 -6.31 21.49
N ASP A 310 14.34 -6.54 21.75
CA ASP A 310 14.83 -7.04 23.04
C ASP A 310 14.42 -6.10 24.20
N ILE A 311 14.57 -4.79 24.02
CA ILE A 311 14.13 -3.80 25.02
C ILE A 311 12.62 -3.82 25.21
N ILE A 312 11.83 -3.97 24.14
CA ILE A 312 10.37 -4.02 24.22
C ILE A 312 9.90 -5.32 24.88
N GLU A 313 10.58 -6.44 24.66
CA GLU A 313 10.20 -7.75 25.22
C GLU A 313 10.69 -7.92 26.66
N ASN A 314 11.82 -7.33 27.04
CA ASN A 314 12.39 -7.39 28.39
C ASN A 314 11.87 -6.32 29.36
N ASN A 315 11.18 -5.28 28.89
CA ASN A 315 10.58 -4.21 29.73
C ASN A 315 9.03 -4.23 29.77
N VAL A 316 8.40 -5.38 29.51
CA VAL A 316 6.94 -5.61 29.62
C VAL A 316 6.63 -6.61 30.73
#